data_AF-A0AAT9LS29-F1
#
_entry.id   AF-A0AAT9LS29-F1
#
_cell.length_a   1.000
_cell.length_b   1.000
_cell.length_c   1.000
_cell.angle_alpha   90.00
_cell.angle_beta   90.00
_cell.angle_gamma   90.00
#
_symmetry.space_group_name_H-M   'P 1'
#
loop_
_entity.id
_entity.type
_entity.pdbx_description
1 polymer ?
#
loop_
_entity_poly.entity_id
_entity_poly.type
_entity_poly.pdbx_seq_one_letter_code
_entity_poly.pdbx_strand_id
1 'polypeptide(L)'
;MIRGLDYSAGRPRGSAIRAAGYDFVLRYLDNGLGEHVFLSAAEVADLRAAGVAIGLVFEKKLRPPAPDRSTLGRSAGIADAQAAIAQVNACGLAGWPIYMCIDFDIPDYAPNSSDPMAKLGPCGQYLAGAASVLGHARMGVYGGFYAVSRALDAGLATYGWQSIAWSGGQVDPRINVLQRNDLVVTIDGTECDVDEAHQSDFGQQDRPVAVGGNDMAVFLKNLDDPTQYATQDGPLVSGVREAVGQATLKAWPGASCEIGLSNQEFTDRVNKSKSIEGLAAAIAQLPALLAKAMPVSTGSLSADQLTAAVAAGVRQALDGMSQTTVLHDKAASS
;
A
#
# COMPACT_ATOMS: atom_id res chain seq x y z
N MET A 1 10.15 -5.09 21.81
CA MET A 1 9.47 -4.14 20.91
C MET A 1 10.50 -3.73 19.88
N ILE A 2 10.14 -3.70 18.59
CA ILE A 2 11.06 -3.28 17.52
C ILE A 2 11.23 -1.77 17.64
N ARG A 3 12.48 -1.28 17.58
CA ARG A 3 12.80 0.15 17.75
C ARG A 3 13.52 0.72 16.56
N GLY A 4 13.27 1.99 16.29
CA GLY A 4 13.90 2.74 15.22
C GLY A 4 14.32 4.13 15.66
N LEU A 5 14.78 4.91 14.70
CA LEU A 5 15.21 6.29 14.87
C LEU A 5 14.71 7.16 13.74
N ASP A 6 14.28 8.37 14.05
CA ASP A 6 14.22 9.45 13.07
C ASP A 6 15.30 10.50 13.38
N TYR A 7 15.83 11.13 12.34
CA TYR A 7 16.91 12.11 12.47
C TYR A 7 16.99 13.01 11.25
N SER A 8 17.39 14.26 11.46
CA SER A 8 17.49 15.27 10.41
C SER A 8 18.82 16.05 10.41
N ALA A 9 19.62 15.95 11.47
CA ALA A 9 20.87 16.70 11.64
C ALA A 9 22.12 16.06 11.00
N GLY A 10 22.03 14.81 10.52
CA GLY A 10 23.18 14.05 10.01
C GLY A 10 22.80 12.76 9.28
N ARG A 11 23.80 11.91 9.03
CA ARG A 11 23.64 10.55 8.46
C ARG A 11 24.53 9.57 9.26
N PRO A 12 24.08 9.10 10.43
CA PRO A 12 24.77 8.04 11.15
C PRO A 12 24.81 6.78 10.29
N ARG A 13 25.95 6.07 10.30
CA ARG A 13 26.09 4.83 9.52
C ARG A 13 25.11 3.78 10.02
N GLY A 14 24.46 3.06 9.12
CA GLY A 14 23.55 1.95 9.43
C GLY A 14 24.20 0.90 10.33
N SER A 15 25.50 0.66 10.15
CA SER A 15 26.29 -0.22 11.02
C SER A 15 26.39 0.26 12.48
N ALA A 16 26.42 1.58 12.73
CA ALA A 16 26.37 2.16 14.07
C ALA A 16 24.95 2.10 14.66
N ILE A 17 23.93 2.37 13.85
CA ILE A 17 22.50 2.24 14.23
C ILE A 17 22.19 0.79 14.66
N ARG A 18 22.63 -0.20 13.86
CA ARG A 18 22.46 -1.62 14.15
C ARG A 18 23.24 -2.05 15.41
N ALA A 19 24.47 -1.57 15.58
CA ALA A 19 25.27 -1.85 16.77
C ALA A 19 24.70 -1.22 18.06
N ALA A 20 23.97 -0.11 17.94
CA ALA A 20 23.23 0.51 19.05
C ALA A 20 21.89 -0.18 19.37
N GLY A 21 21.51 -1.23 18.62
CA GLY A 21 20.32 -2.04 18.90
C GLY A 21 19.02 -1.56 18.24
N TYR A 22 19.11 -0.72 17.20
CA TYR A 22 17.95 -0.26 16.43
C TYR A 22 17.76 -1.09 15.14
N ASP A 23 16.50 -1.31 14.76
CA ASP A 23 16.06 -2.16 13.65
C ASP A 23 15.66 -1.37 12.40
N PHE A 24 15.23 -0.11 12.55
CA PHE A 24 14.76 0.71 11.43
C PHE A 24 15.08 2.20 11.60
N VAL A 25 14.86 2.95 10.53
CA VAL A 25 14.89 4.41 10.53
C VAL A 25 13.70 5.01 9.78
N LEU A 26 13.25 6.19 10.20
CA LEU A 26 12.33 7.04 9.44
C LEU A 26 13.12 8.23 8.88
N ARG A 27 13.04 8.46 7.56
CA ARG A 27 13.99 9.35 6.86
C ARG A 27 13.32 10.40 5.99
N TYR A 28 13.72 11.64 6.25
CA TYR A 28 13.23 12.85 5.60
C TYR A 28 13.70 12.93 4.14
N LEU A 29 12.74 13.08 3.22
CA LEU A 29 12.93 13.42 1.82
C LEU A 29 13.18 14.92 1.66
N ASP A 30 13.80 15.33 0.56
CA ASP A 30 14.12 16.74 0.30
C ASP A 30 12.84 17.57 0.12
N ASN A 31 12.67 18.54 1.02
CA ASN A 31 11.54 19.46 1.03
C ASN A 31 11.83 20.79 0.29
N GLY A 32 13.04 20.99 -0.22
CA GLY A 32 13.47 22.17 -0.96
C GLY A 32 13.79 23.39 -0.10
N LEU A 33 13.94 23.25 1.23
CA LEU A 33 14.35 24.33 2.14
C LEU A 33 15.86 24.27 2.48
N GLY A 34 16.51 23.12 2.34
CA GLY A 34 17.95 22.94 2.58
C GLY A 34 18.37 22.99 4.06
N GLU A 35 17.43 22.85 4.99
CA GLU A 35 17.66 23.00 6.43
C GLU A 35 18.09 21.70 7.14
N HIS A 36 17.91 20.55 6.48
CA HIS A 36 18.13 19.22 7.03
C HIS A 36 18.95 18.32 6.10
N VAL A 37 19.44 17.21 6.67
CA VAL A 37 20.24 16.21 5.97
C VAL A 37 19.34 15.08 5.45
N PHE A 38 18.76 15.32 4.28
CA PHE A 38 17.78 14.44 3.63
C PHE A 38 18.35 13.08 3.18
N LEU A 39 17.47 12.11 2.96
CA LEU A 39 17.81 10.77 2.46
C LEU A 39 18.52 10.83 1.09
N SER A 40 19.48 9.93 0.88
CA SER A 40 20.21 9.76 -0.38
C SER A 40 20.37 8.29 -0.76
N ALA A 41 20.58 8.00 -2.05
CA ALA A 41 20.80 6.63 -2.53
C ALA A 41 22.00 5.93 -1.87
N ALA A 42 23.04 6.68 -1.49
CA ALA A 42 24.20 6.14 -0.77
C ALA A 42 23.85 5.76 0.68
N GLU A 43 23.02 6.56 1.36
CA GLU A 43 22.52 6.27 2.71
C GLU A 43 21.58 5.05 2.71
N VAL A 44 20.70 4.95 1.70
CA VAL A 44 19.85 3.77 1.46
C VAL A 44 20.70 2.49 1.34
N ALA A 45 21.83 2.56 0.62
CA ALA A 45 22.71 1.41 0.45
C ALA A 45 23.42 1.00 1.75
N ASP A 46 23.89 1.96 2.56
CA ASP A 46 24.55 1.70 3.85
C ASP A 46 23.58 1.15 4.90
N LEU A 47 22.37 1.71 5.01
CA LEU A 47 21.30 1.22 5.88
C LEU A 47 20.92 -0.24 5.53
N ARG A 48 20.73 -0.54 4.24
CA ARG A 48 20.48 -1.90 3.75
C ARG A 48 21.63 -2.87 4.05
N ALA A 49 22.87 -2.45 3.81
CA ALA A 49 24.05 -3.28 4.08
C ALA A 49 24.20 -3.64 5.56
N ALA A 50 23.67 -2.80 6.45
CA ALA A 50 23.61 -3.06 7.90
C ALA A 50 22.35 -3.83 8.36
N GLY A 51 21.39 -4.09 7.46
CA GLY A 51 20.11 -4.72 7.82
C GLY A 51 19.18 -3.82 8.63
N VAL A 52 19.25 -2.50 8.41
CA VAL A 52 18.36 -1.49 9.01
C VAL A 52 17.26 -1.14 8.02
N ALA A 53 16.00 -1.36 8.39
CA ALA A 53 14.86 -1.08 7.51
C ALA A 53 14.57 0.43 7.41
N ILE A 54 13.91 0.88 6.33
CA ILE A 54 13.75 2.31 6.03
C ILE A 54 12.27 2.64 5.76
N GLY A 55 11.70 3.57 6.55
CA GLY A 55 10.47 4.29 6.23
C GLY A 55 10.75 5.71 5.75
N LEU A 56 9.82 6.31 5.01
CA LEU A 56 10.03 7.58 4.32
C LEU A 56 9.11 8.68 4.84
N VAL A 57 9.67 9.87 5.04
CA VAL A 57 9.02 11.02 5.66
C VAL A 57 9.09 12.22 4.71
N PHE A 58 8.00 12.97 4.58
CA PHE A 58 8.01 14.31 3.99
C PHE A 58 7.44 15.32 4.98
N GLU A 59 8.30 16.23 5.42
CA GLU A 59 7.99 17.30 6.37
C GLU A 59 8.49 18.62 5.79
N LYS A 60 7.75 19.71 5.99
CA LYS A 60 8.07 21.01 5.38
C LYS A 60 7.57 22.18 6.24
N LYS A 61 8.15 22.36 7.43
CA LYS A 61 7.90 23.57 8.22
C LYS A 61 8.30 24.83 7.45
N LEU A 62 7.34 25.73 7.20
CA LEU A 62 7.66 27.05 6.66
C LEU A 62 8.06 27.98 7.81
N ARG A 63 9.08 28.84 7.58
CA ARG A 63 9.54 29.76 8.63
C ARG A 63 8.49 30.84 8.92
N PRO A 64 8.33 31.26 10.20
CA PRO A 64 7.45 32.36 10.57
C PRO A 64 7.73 33.64 9.76
N PRO A 65 6.70 34.41 9.33
CA PRO A 65 5.29 34.28 9.71
C PRO A 65 4.47 33.33 8.82
N ALA A 66 5.08 32.56 7.92
CA ALA A 66 4.34 31.56 7.14
C ALA A 66 3.82 30.43 8.05
N PRO A 67 2.62 29.88 7.81
CA PRO A 67 2.09 28.78 8.59
C PRO A 67 2.69 27.44 8.14
N ASP A 68 2.48 26.38 8.92
CA ASP A 68 2.91 25.04 8.51
C ASP A 68 2.35 24.64 7.13
N ARG A 69 3.15 23.93 6.34
CA ARG A 69 2.82 23.60 4.95
C ARG A 69 1.55 22.76 4.83
N SER A 70 1.24 21.91 5.81
CA SER A 70 0.01 21.12 5.82
C SER A 70 -1.25 21.98 5.95
N THR A 71 -1.17 23.20 6.50
CA THR A 71 -2.33 24.10 6.61
C THR A 71 -2.68 24.78 5.28
N LEU A 72 -1.86 24.64 4.24
CA LEU A 72 -2.08 25.27 2.94
C LEU A 72 -2.98 24.45 2.00
N GLY A 73 -3.56 23.35 2.48
CA GLY A 73 -4.63 22.62 1.83
C GLY A 73 -4.22 21.83 0.58
N ARG A 74 -5.22 21.48 -0.24
CA ARG A 74 -5.09 20.44 -1.28
C ARG A 74 -4.00 20.68 -2.32
N SER A 75 -3.83 21.91 -2.77
CA SER A 75 -2.82 22.26 -3.79
C SER A 75 -1.39 22.12 -3.26
N ALA A 76 -1.15 22.43 -1.98
CA ALA A 76 0.13 22.19 -1.33
C ALA A 76 0.42 20.70 -1.20
N GLY A 77 -0.57 19.89 -0.78
CA GLY A 77 -0.41 18.43 -0.66
C GLY A 77 -0.10 17.72 -1.98
N ILE A 78 -0.73 18.16 -3.08
CA ILE A 78 -0.42 17.67 -4.43
C ILE A 78 1.03 18.00 -4.82
N ALA A 79 1.44 19.27 -4.66
CA ALA A 79 2.77 19.72 -5.06
C ALA A 79 3.89 19.07 -4.23
N ASP A 80 3.65 18.86 -2.93
CA ASP A 80 4.61 18.24 -2.01
C ASP A 80 4.74 16.74 -2.25
N ALA A 81 3.64 16.02 -2.49
CA ALA A 81 3.69 14.62 -2.88
C ALA A 81 4.41 14.41 -4.24
N GLN A 82 4.27 15.34 -5.18
CA GLN A 82 5.01 15.33 -6.45
C GLN A 82 6.52 15.55 -6.23
N ALA A 83 6.90 16.48 -5.36
CA ALA A 83 8.30 16.69 -4.97
C ALA A 83 8.89 15.47 -4.25
N ALA A 84 8.13 14.88 -3.32
CA ALA A 84 8.52 13.67 -2.60
C ALA A 84 8.80 12.50 -3.57
N ILE A 85 7.91 12.25 -4.55
CA ILE A 85 8.10 11.22 -5.58
C ILE A 85 9.42 11.41 -6.34
N ALA A 86 9.85 12.64 -6.63
CA ALA A 86 11.10 12.88 -7.34
C ALA A 86 12.32 12.40 -6.54
N GLN A 87 12.41 12.72 -5.24
CA GLN A 87 13.50 12.26 -4.38
C GLN A 87 13.43 10.75 -4.11
N VAL A 88 12.23 10.21 -3.95
CA VAL A 88 11.96 8.76 -3.81
C VAL A 88 12.48 7.99 -5.03
N ASN A 89 12.20 8.47 -6.24
CA ASN A 89 12.71 7.88 -7.48
C ASN A 89 14.25 8.00 -7.58
N ALA A 90 14.82 9.16 -7.22
CA ALA A 90 16.27 9.37 -7.20
C ALA A 90 17.01 8.47 -6.18
N CYS A 91 16.33 8.04 -5.12
CA CYS A 91 16.85 7.07 -4.14
C CYS A 91 16.59 5.59 -4.53
N GLY A 92 15.95 5.32 -5.68
CA GLY A 92 15.61 3.96 -6.12
C GLY A 92 14.43 3.33 -5.35
N LEU A 93 13.56 4.14 -4.75
CA LEU A 93 12.48 3.74 -3.84
C LEU A 93 11.09 3.90 -4.47
N ALA A 94 11.00 3.85 -5.80
CA ALA A 94 9.76 4.10 -6.54
C ALA A 94 8.59 3.23 -6.03
N GLY A 95 7.42 3.85 -5.83
CA GLY A 95 6.23 3.18 -5.31
C GLY A 95 6.18 2.97 -3.80
N TRP A 96 7.17 3.43 -3.02
CA TRP A 96 7.14 3.29 -1.56
C TRP A 96 6.08 4.21 -0.91
N PRO A 97 5.57 3.84 0.28
CA PRO A 97 4.78 4.73 1.13
C PRO A 97 5.57 5.94 1.64
N ILE A 98 4.86 7.02 1.97
CA ILE A 98 5.45 8.26 2.51
C ILE A 98 4.57 8.79 3.64
N TYR A 99 5.14 9.04 4.81
CA TYR A 99 4.51 9.77 5.90
C TYR A 99 4.54 11.27 5.60
N MET A 100 3.40 11.85 5.25
CA MET A 100 3.23 13.29 5.09
C MET A 100 2.92 13.90 6.46
N CYS A 101 3.68 14.92 6.85
CA CYS A 101 3.69 15.40 8.24
C CYS A 101 2.69 16.52 8.53
N ILE A 102 2.18 16.51 9.77
CA ILE A 102 1.46 17.60 10.41
C ILE A 102 2.17 17.85 11.75
N ASP A 103 3.27 18.62 11.72
CA ASP A 103 4.22 18.75 12.84
C ASP A 103 3.82 19.88 13.83
N PHE A 104 2.58 19.81 14.33
CA PHE A 104 2.04 20.67 15.39
C PHE A 104 0.78 20.08 16.04
N ASP A 105 0.40 20.64 17.20
CA ASP A 105 -0.87 20.32 17.87
C ASP A 105 -2.06 20.88 17.08
N ILE A 106 -2.83 20.01 16.40
CA ILE A 106 -3.94 20.47 15.57
C ILE A 106 -5.15 20.90 16.40
N PRO A 107 -5.79 22.03 16.09
CA PRO A 107 -7.09 22.34 16.65
C PRO A 107 -8.15 21.34 16.15
N ASP A 108 -9.31 21.33 16.81
CA ASP A 108 -10.53 20.83 16.17
C ASP A 108 -11.10 21.93 15.27
N TYR A 109 -10.93 21.78 13.95
CA TYR A 109 -11.44 22.75 12.98
C TYR A 109 -12.98 22.74 12.85
N ALA A 110 -13.66 21.74 13.40
CA ALA A 110 -15.11 21.59 13.36
C ALA A 110 -15.63 20.92 14.64
N PRO A 111 -15.57 21.60 15.81
CA PRO A 111 -15.90 20.98 17.11
C PRO A 111 -17.31 20.41 17.16
N ASN A 112 -18.28 21.08 16.53
CA ASN A 112 -19.69 20.68 16.46
C ASN A 112 -20.01 19.65 15.36
N SER A 113 -19.02 19.19 14.59
CA SER A 113 -19.18 18.14 13.56
C SER A 113 -18.69 16.79 14.08
N SER A 114 -19.23 15.70 13.55
CA SER A 114 -18.67 14.34 13.71
C SER A 114 -17.83 13.90 12.51
N ASP A 115 -17.77 14.69 11.43
CA ASP A 115 -16.98 14.38 10.24
C ASP A 115 -15.47 14.59 10.52
N PRO A 116 -14.63 13.53 10.43
CA PRO A 116 -13.19 13.65 10.66
C PRO A 116 -12.48 14.54 9.63
N MET A 117 -12.98 14.64 8.39
CA MET A 117 -12.43 15.56 7.38
C MET A 117 -12.65 17.01 7.81
N ALA A 118 -13.88 17.38 8.19
CA ALA A 118 -14.17 18.71 8.73
C ALA A 118 -13.33 19.03 9.99
N LYS A 119 -13.13 18.05 10.89
CA LYS A 119 -12.27 18.23 12.08
C LYS A 119 -10.78 18.41 11.76
N LEU A 120 -10.30 17.91 10.63
CA LEU A 120 -8.93 18.12 10.13
C LEU A 120 -8.76 19.42 9.34
N GLY A 121 -9.86 20.01 8.84
CA GLY A 121 -9.85 21.29 8.14
C GLY A 121 -8.85 21.35 6.98
N PRO A 122 -8.00 22.39 6.89
CA PRO A 122 -7.00 22.52 5.83
C PRO A 122 -5.98 21.36 5.78
N CYS A 123 -5.59 20.79 6.93
CA CYS A 123 -4.67 19.65 6.99
C CYS A 123 -5.31 18.39 6.39
N GLY A 124 -6.61 18.19 6.56
CA GLY A 124 -7.36 17.11 5.89
C GLY A 124 -7.39 17.28 4.37
N GLN A 125 -7.55 18.52 3.90
CA GLN A 125 -7.46 18.84 2.48
C GLN A 125 -6.05 18.60 1.91
N TYR A 126 -4.99 18.92 2.69
CA TYR A 126 -3.60 18.65 2.32
C TYR A 126 -3.33 17.14 2.19
N LEU A 127 -3.71 16.34 3.19
CA LEU A 127 -3.59 14.88 3.14
C LEU A 127 -4.38 14.29 1.96
N ALA A 128 -5.61 14.76 1.70
CA ALA A 128 -6.38 14.35 0.52
C ALA A 128 -5.73 14.76 -0.82
N GLY A 129 -4.98 15.87 -0.83
CA GLY A 129 -4.14 16.28 -1.95
C GLY A 129 -3.02 15.29 -2.22
N ALA A 130 -2.23 14.99 -1.19
CA ALA A 130 -1.13 14.03 -1.26
C ALA A 130 -1.62 12.61 -1.59
N ALA A 131 -2.70 12.15 -0.98
CA ALA A 131 -3.33 10.86 -1.26
C ALA A 131 -3.77 10.74 -2.73
N SER A 132 -4.25 11.84 -3.36
CA SER A 132 -4.60 11.85 -4.78
C SER A 132 -3.41 11.84 -5.75
N VAL A 133 -2.17 11.87 -5.25
CA VAL A 133 -0.92 11.74 -6.01
C VAL A 133 -0.19 10.44 -5.66
N LEU A 134 -0.17 10.05 -4.38
CA LEU A 134 0.53 8.86 -3.90
C LEU A 134 -0.28 7.58 -4.11
N GLY A 135 -1.61 7.66 -4.07
CA GLY A 135 -2.51 6.51 -3.88
C GLY A 135 -2.67 6.18 -2.40
N HIS A 136 -3.89 5.79 -1.98
CA HIS A 136 -4.20 5.54 -0.57
C HIS A 136 -3.27 4.49 0.08
N ALA A 137 -2.93 3.42 -0.65
CA ALA A 137 -2.06 2.34 -0.19
C ALA A 137 -0.59 2.75 0.08
N ARG A 138 -0.21 3.97 -0.31
CA ARG A 138 1.12 4.58 -0.09
C ARG A 138 1.06 5.83 0.80
N MET A 139 -0.13 6.22 1.25
CA MET A 139 -0.31 7.43 2.04
C MET A 139 -0.12 7.12 3.53
N GLY A 140 0.91 7.69 4.14
CA GLY A 140 1.12 7.70 5.58
C GLY A 140 0.87 9.10 6.16
N VAL A 141 0.45 9.18 7.42
CA VAL A 141 0.29 10.44 8.16
C VAL A 141 1.18 10.45 9.40
N TYR A 142 1.83 11.59 9.67
CA TYR A 142 2.48 11.85 10.95
C TYR A 142 1.87 13.06 11.66
N GLY A 143 1.81 12.99 13.00
CA GLY A 143 1.41 14.08 13.90
C GLY A 143 0.93 13.55 15.25
N GLY A 144 0.26 14.41 16.03
CA GLY A 144 -0.38 14.00 17.28
C GLY A 144 -1.60 13.08 17.07
N PHE A 145 -2.10 12.46 18.16
CA PHE A 145 -3.22 11.52 18.17
C PHE A 145 -4.42 12.00 17.34
N TYR A 146 -4.84 13.26 17.48
CA TYR A 146 -5.97 13.79 16.71
C TYR A 146 -5.67 13.99 15.23
N ALA A 147 -4.43 14.25 14.82
CA ALA A 147 -4.06 14.31 13.41
C ALA A 147 -4.10 12.91 12.78
N VAL A 148 -3.51 11.92 13.46
CA VAL A 148 -3.43 10.54 12.97
C VAL A 148 -4.80 9.85 13.00
N SER A 149 -5.51 9.83 14.14
CA SER A 149 -6.84 9.20 14.25
C SER A 149 -7.80 9.74 13.21
N ARG A 150 -7.99 11.06 13.14
CA ARG A 150 -8.95 11.67 12.20
C ARG A 150 -8.56 11.39 10.75
N ALA A 151 -7.27 11.29 10.41
CA ALA A 151 -6.84 10.96 9.04
C ALA A 151 -7.11 9.50 8.67
N LEU A 152 -7.01 8.57 9.63
CA LEU A 152 -7.41 7.18 9.47
C LEU A 152 -8.96 7.05 9.41
N ASP A 153 -9.68 7.77 10.28
CA ASP A 153 -11.15 7.82 10.30
C ASP A 153 -11.74 8.40 9.01
N ALA A 154 -11.06 9.37 8.40
CA ALA A 154 -11.42 9.95 7.11
C ALA A 154 -10.97 9.12 5.89
N GLY A 155 -10.32 7.97 6.10
CA GLY A 155 -9.79 7.12 5.01
C GLY A 155 -8.68 7.78 4.19
N LEU A 156 -7.97 8.77 4.74
CA LEU A 156 -6.95 9.53 4.02
C LEU A 156 -5.60 8.82 3.98
N ALA A 157 -5.25 8.04 5.00
CA ALA A 157 -3.98 7.31 5.09
C ALA A 157 -4.18 5.81 5.33
N THR A 158 -3.23 4.99 4.86
CA THR A 158 -3.06 3.58 5.24
C THR A 158 -2.19 3.42 6.49
N TYR A 159 -1.18 4.29 6.67
CA TYR A 159 -0.21 4.17 7.76
C TYR A 159 -0.25 5.38 8.71
N GLY A 160 -0.07 5.14 10.01
CA GLY A 160 0.02 6.17 11.04
C GLY A 160 1.34 6.12 11.82
N TRP A 161 2.04 7.25 11.89
CA TRP A 161 3.19 7.49 12.76
C TRP A 161 2.81 8.57 13.77
N GLN A 162 2.63 8.21 15.04
CA GLN A 162 2.08 9.13 16.03
C GLN A 162 3.18 9.72 16.92
N SER A 163 3.23 11.05 17.04
CA SER A 163 4.03 11.74 18.06
C SER A 163 3.32 11.71 19.42
N ILE A 164 4.03 11.47 20.53
CA ILE A 164 3.45 11.62 21.87
C ILE A 164 3.24 13.09 22.27
N ALA A 165 4.01 14.03 21.69
CA ALA A 165 4.06 15.44 22.10
C ALA A 165 2.69 16.14 22.07
N TRP A 166 1.84 15.79 21.10
CA TRP A 166 0.50 16.38 20.90
C TRP A 166 -0.61 15.33 21.01
N SER A 167 -0.41 14.33 21.86
CA SER A 167 -1.36 13.20 22.01
C SER A 167 -2.06 13.16 23.37
N GLY A 168 -1.59 13.92 24.37
CA GLY A 168 -2.22 13.97 25.70
C GLY A 168 -2.25 12.62 26.42
N GLY A 169 -1.30 11.73 26.12
CA GLY A 169 -1.25 10.35 26.63
C GLY A 169 -2.12 9.33 25.87
N GLN A 170 -2.83 9.74 24.81
CA GLN A 170 -3.59 8.84 23.95
C GLN A 170 -2.70 8.17 22.90
N VAL A 171 -3.07 6.95 22.49
CA VAL A 171 -2.43 6.20 21.41
C VAL A 171 -3.53 5.53 20.60
N ASP A 172 -3.60 5.81 19.29
CA ASP A 172 -4.56 5.12 18.42
C ASP A 172 -4.11 3.67 18.18
N PRO A 173 -4.97 2.65 18.37
CA PRO A 173 -4.60 1.25 18.23
C PRO A 173 -4.26 0.84 16.78
N ARG A 174 -4.50 1.70 15.79
CA ARG A 174 -4.26 1.46 14.36
C ARG A 174 -2.88 1.95 13.87
N ILE A 175 -2.10 2.63 14.71
CA ILE A 175 -0.81 3.19 14.29
C ILE A 175 0.21 2.09 14.03
N ASN A 176 1.17 2.38 13.16
CA ASN A 176 2.25 1.47 12.81
C ASN A 176 3.53 1.82 13.60
N VAL A 177 3.74 3.10 13.94
CA VAL A 177 4.89 3.61 14.71
C VAL A 177 4.43 4.66 15.73
N LEU A 178 5.06 4.66 16.91
CA LEU A 178 4.92 5.69 17.95
C LEU A 178 6.28 6.35 18.19
N GLN A 179 6.38 7.66 17.94
CA GLN A 179 7.58 8.45 18.22
C GLN A 179 7.64 8.76 19.72
N ARG A 180 8.82 8.59 20.32
CA ARG A 180 9.11 8.81 21.74
C ARG A 180 9.86 10.12 21.93
N ASN A 181 9.16 11.24 21.81
CA ASN A 181 9.71 12.59 22.06
C ASN A 181 10.20 12.80 23.51
N ASP A 182 10.01 11.83 24.40
CA ASP A 182 10.58 11.76 25.75
C ASP A 182 11.96 11.04 25.79
N LEU A 183 12.47 10.56 24.64
CA LEU A 183 13.68 9.77 24.52
C LEU A 183 14.47 10.10 23.23
N VAL A 184 15.54 10.86 23.41
CA VAL A 184 16.52 11.22 22.36
C VAL A 184 17.84 10.48 22.60
N VAL A 185 18.54 10.09 21.53
CA VAL A 185 19.86 9.44 21.59
C VAL A 185 20.84 10.05 20.58
N THR A 186 22.14 9.83 20.77
CA THR A 186 23.18 10.27 19.83
C THR A 186 23.91 9.06 19.23
N ILE A 187 23.75 8.85 17.92
CA ILE A 187 24.41 7.76 17.17
C ILE A 187 25.39 8.37 16.18
N ASP A 188 26.65 7.91 16.17
CA ASP A 188 27.69 8.35 15.21
C ASP A 188 27.87 9.90 15.15
N GLY A 189 27.59 10.59 16.28
CA GLY A 189 27.61 12.05 16.39
C GLY A 189 26.33 12.79 15.93
N THR A 190 25.31 12.07 15.47
CA THR A 190 24.00 12.61 15.07
C THR A 190 22.96 12.41 16.18
N GLU A 191 22.23 13.46 16.52
CA GLU A 191 21.06 13.40 17.41
C GLU A 191 19.86 12.78 16.68
N CYS A 192 19.17 11.86 17.35
CA CYS A 192 18.06 11.08 16.81
C CYS A 192 16.94 10.94 17.86
N ASP A 193 15.69 11.18 17.46
CA ASP A 193 14.50 10.78 18.22
C ASP A 193 14.30 9.25 18.12
N VAL A 194 13.70 8.64 19.14
CA VAL A 194 13.47 7.19 19.18
C VAL A 194 12.05 6.83 18.76
N ASP A 195 11.91 5.83 17.89
CA ASP A 195 10.64 5.27 17.45
C ASP A 195 10.39 3.87 18.04
N GLU A 196 9.12 3.56 18.30
CA GLU A 196 8.64 2.25 18.69
C GLU A 196 7.62 1.72 17.66
N ALA A 197 7.96 0.61 16.98
CA ALA A 197 7.06 0.01 15.99
C ALA A 197 5.95 -0.81 16.65
N HIS A 198 4.71 -0.43 16.38
CA HIS A 198 3.48 -1.07 16.85
C HIS A 198 2.98 -2.16 15.89
N GLN A 199 3.38 -2.11 14.61
CA GLN A 199 3.06 -3.13 13.60
C GLN A 199 4.34 -3.60 12.89
N SER A 200 4.31 -4.84 12.36
CA SER A 200 5.43 -5.40 11.58
C SER A 200 5.56 -4.78 10.18
N ASP A 201 4.50 -4.16 9.68
CA ASP A 201 4.51 -3.34 8.47
C ASP A 201 4.12 -1.91 8.87
N PHE A 202 5.06 -0.99 8.67
CA PHE A 202 4.93 0.45 8.86
C PHE A 202 5.28 1.20 7.57
N GLY A 203 5.06 0.56 6.41
CA GLY A 203 5.38 1.12 5.10
C GLY A 203 6.88 1.05 4.76
N GLN A 204 7.68 0.39 5.60
CA GLN A 204 9.07 0.06 5.28
C GLN A 204 9.15 -1.07 4.25
N GLN A 205 10.25 -1.07 3.52
CA GLN A 205 10.61 -2.11 2.56
C GLN A 205 11.94 -2.75 2.95
N ASP A 206 12.28 -3.86 2.30
CA ASP A 206 13.06 -4.95 2.91
C ASP A 206 12.30 -5.57 4.12
N ARG A 207 10.98 -5.70 3.96
CA ARG A 207 10.06 -6.41 4.87
C ARG A 207 10.53 -7.86 5.10
N PRO A 208 10.37 -8.42 6.32
CA PRO A 208 10.45 -9.86 6.50
C PRO A 208 9.45 -10.55 5.57
N VAL A 209 9.90 -11.51 4.75
CA VAL A 209 9.04 -12.21 3.79
C VAL A 209 8.20 -13.26 4.51
N ALA A 210 7.13 -12.80 5.17
CA ALA A 210 6.07 -13.65 5.69
C ALA A 210 5.25 -14.23 4.53
N VAL A 211 5.74 -15.32 3.93
CA VAL A 211 5.00 -16.06 2.90
C VAL A 211 3.81 -16.78 3.55
N GLY A 212 2.60 -16.43 3.14
CA GLY A 212 1.39 -17.18 3.48
C GLY A 212 0.15 -16.58 2.82
N GLY A 213 -0.81 -17.42 2.44
CA GLY A 213 -2.13 -16.96 1.99
C GLY A 213 -2.52 -17.35 0.57
N ASN A 214 -3.48 -16.60 0.03
CA ASN A 214 -4.56 -17.17 -0.79
C ASN A 214 -4.97 -16.29 -1.99
N ASP A 215 -4.23 -15.21 -2.30
CA ASP A 215 -4.77 -14.06 -3.03
C ASP A 215 -4.77 -14.24 -4.57
N MET A 216 -5.68 -15.09 -5.07
CA MET A 216 -6.05 -15.20 -6.49
C MET A 216 -7.55 -15.48 -6.62
N ALA A 217 -8.30 -14.55 -7.21
CA ALA A 217 -9.74 -14.70 -7.46
C ALA A 217 -10.04 -15.12 -8.90
N VAL A 218 -10.87 -16.16 -9.06
CA VAL A 218 -11.52 -16.50 -10.34
C VAL A 218 -12.85 -15.77 -10.42
N PHE A 219 -13.17 -15.21 -11.59
CA PHE A 219 -14.49 -14.62 -11.84
C PHE A 219 -15.17 -15.20 -13.08
N LEU A 220 -16.49 -15.27 -13.02
CA LEU A 220 -17.38 -15.59 -14.13
C LEU A 220 -18.20 -14.35 -14.47
N LYS A 221 -18.29 -13.99 -15.76
CA LYS A 221 -19.03 -12.82 -16.23
C LYS A 221 -20.01 -13.22 -17.34
N ASN A 222 -21.25 -12.75 -17.21
CA ASN A 222 -22.26 -12.86 -18.26
C ASN A 222 -21.99 -11.78 -19.33
N LEU A 223 -22.05 -12.15 -20.61
CA LEU A 223 -21.83 -11.22 -21.73
C LEU A 223 -23.13 -10.65 -22.30
N ASP A 224 -24.27 -11.29 -22.06
CA ASP A 224 -25.60 -10.82 -22.49
C ASP A 224 -26.23 -9.88 -21.45
N ASP A 225 -25.82 -9.99 -20.17
CA ASP A 225 -26.01 -8.96 -19.14
C ASP A 225 -24.66 -8.63 -18.46
N PRO A 226 -23.94 -7.59 -18.92
CA PRO A 226 -22.64 -7.20 -18.37
C PRO A 226 -22.65 -6.73 -16.91
N THR A 227 -23.81 -6.60 -16.26
CA THR A 227 -23.91 -6.26 -14.84
C THR A 227 -23.78 -7.47 -13.91
N GLN A 228 -23.93 -8.69 -14.46
CA GLN A 228 -23.89 -9.93 -13.69
C GLN A 228 -22.51 -10.59 -13.72
N TYR A 229 -21.94 -10.79 -12.54
CA TYR A 229 -20.70 -11.54 -12.33
C TYR A 229 -20.77 -12.36 -11.03
N ALA A 230 -19.92 -13.38 -10.94
CA ALA A 230 -19.74 -14.20 -9.73
C ALA A 230 -18.25 -14.37 -9.41
N THR A 231 -17.92 -14.34 -8.12
CA THR A 231 -16.57 -14.48 -7.55
C THR A 231 -16.58 -15.55 -6.46
N GLN A 232 -15.44 -16.16 -6.16
CA GLN A 232 -15.36 -17.28 -5.21
C GLN A 232 -15.68 -16.88 -3.75
N ASP A 233 -15.43 -15.62 -3.39
CA ASP A 233 -15.99 -14.93 -2.23
C ASP A 233 -16.84 -13.74 -2.71
N GLY A 234 -17.89 -13.37 -1.98
CA GLY A 234 -18.78 -12.26 -2.34
C GLY A 234 -19.34 -11.52 -1.10
N PRO A 235 -20.15 -10.45 -1.27
CA PRO A 235 -20.76 -9.99 -2.54
C PRO A 235 -20.48 -8.52 -2.92
N LEU A 236 -20.82 -8.16 -4.17
CA LEU A 236 -21.16 -6.81 -4.66
C LEU A 236 -20.14 -5.66 -4.49
N VAL A 237 -19.28 -5.47 -5.50
CA VAL A 237 -18.70 -4.15 -5.83
C VAL A 237 -18.84 -3.88 -7.34
N SER A 238 -19.49 -2.79 -7.74
CA SER A 238 -19.68 -2.43 -9.14
C SER A 238 -18.55 -1.55 -9.68
N GLY A 239 -17.85 -2.00 -10.74
CA GLY A 239 -16.90 -1.17 -11.49
C GLY A 239 -15.71 -1.97 -12.03
N VAL A 240 -15.66 -2.19 -13.35
CA VAL A 240 -14.59 -2.91 -14.05
C VAL A 240 -14.02 -2.04 -15.17
N ARG A 241 -12.68 -2.06 -15.34
CA ARG A 241 -11.81 -1.85 -16.53
C ARG A 241 -10.37 -1.81 -15.98
N GLU A 242 -9.30 -2.35 -16.57
CA GLU A 242 -9.02 -3.17 -17.77
C GLU A 242 -7.64 -3.85 -17.55
N ALA A 243 -7.27 -5.03 -18.07
CA ALA A 243 -7.83 -5.92 -19.09
C ALA A 243 -7.50 -7.40 -18.78
N VAL A 244 -8.08 -8.35 -19.53
CA VAL A 244 -7.98 -9.80 -19.27
C VAL A 244 -7.70 -10.58 -20.56
N GLY A 245 -6.92 -11.66 -20.49
CA GLY A 245 -6.70 -12.59 -21.61
C GLY A 245 -7.97 -13.42 -21.88
N GLN A 246 -8.55 -13.30 -23.07
CA GLN A 246 -9.87 -13.85 -23.37
C GLN A 246 -9.85 -15.34 -23.77
N ALA A 247 -10.76 -16.11 -23.17
CA ALA A 247 -11.09 -17.47 -23.61
C ALA A 247 -12.62 -17.64 -23.71
N THR A 248 -13.17 -17.44 -24.93
CA THR A 248 -14.62 -17.44 -25.17
C THR A 248 -15.19 -18.87 -25.22
N LEU A 249 -15.73 -19.35 -24.10
CA LEU A 249 -16.45 -20.62 -24.04
C LEU A 249 -17.89 -20.48 -24.56
N LYS A 250 -18.19 -21.05 -25.73
CA LYS A 250 -19.58 -21.27 -26.17
C LYS A 250 -20.18 -22.44 -25.40
N ALA A 251 -20.72 -22.16 -24.21
CA ALA A 251 -21.14 -23.18 -23.24
C ALA A 251 -22.58 -23.06 -22.72
N TRP A 252 -23.52 -22.45 -23.47
CA TRP A 252 -24.96 -22.61 -23.24
C TRP A 252 -25.82 -22.42 -24.51
N PRO A 253 -27.08 -22.91 -24.53
CA PRO A 253 -28.07 -22.52 -25.52
C PRO A 253 -28.51 -21.07 -25.26
N GLY A 254 -27.99 -20.12 -26.05
CA GLY A 254 -28.47 -18.73 -26.07
C GLY A 254 -27.87 -17.78 -25.04
N ALA A 255 -26.79 -18.16 -24.34
CA ALA A 255 -26.02 -17.27 -23.47
C ALA A 255 -24.51 -17.41 -23.71
N SER A 256 -23.79 -16.30 -23.59
CA SER A 256 -22.35 -16.16 -23.78
C SER A 256 -21.68 -15.76 -22.46
N CYS A 257 -20.57 -16.39 -22.11
CA CYS A 257 -19.85 -16.10 -20.87
C CYS A 257 -18.34 -15.90 -21.09
N GLU A 258 -17.75 -15.08 -20.23
CA GLU A 258 -16.31 -14.82 -20.15
C GLU A 258 -15.81 -15.35 -18.81
N ILE A 259 -14.89 -16.33 -18.85
CA ILE A 259 -14.11 -16.75 -17.69
C ILE A 259 -12.82 -15.94 -17.70
N GLY A 260 -12.49 -15.31 -16.58
CA GLY A 260 -11.31 -14.45 -16.49
C GLY A 260 -10.61 -14.49 -15.15
N LEU A 261 -9.41 -13.88 -15.15
CA LEU A 261 -8.60 -13.60 -13.99
C LEU A 261 -8.40 -12.07 -13.97
N SER A 262 -8.99 -11.37 -12.99
CA SER A 262 -9.10 -9.89 -12.97
C SER A 262 -8.06 -9.27 -12.03
N ASN A 263 -7.44 -8.14 -12.41
CA ASN A 263 -6.27 -7.62 -11.70
C ASN A 263 -5.82 -6.17 -12.16
N GLN A 264 -5.45 -5.27 -11.22
CA GLN A 264 -4.59 -4.02 -11.27
C GLN A 264 -3.25 -3.58 -10.37
N GLU A 265 -2.58 -3.79 -9.13
CA GLU A 265 -2.27 -4.54 -7.74
C GLU A 265 -1.62 -5.86 -7.95
N PHE A 266 -2.51 -6.75 -8.33
CA PHE A 266 -3.64 -6.34 -9.14
C PHE A 266 -4.91 -5.32 -8.62
N THR A 267 -5.14 -4.00 -8.15
CA THR A 267 -4.68 -2.48 -7.95
C THR A 267 -3.30 -1.84 -7.45
N ASP A 268 -2.79 -1.96 -6.20
CA ASP A 268 -1.41 -1.66 -5.69
C ASP A 268 -0.47 -2.85 -5.21
N ARG A 269 -0.97 -4.06 -4.86
CA ARG A 269 -0.39 -5.14 -4.00
C ARG A 269 -0.13 -6.61 -4.51
N VAL A 270 -1.05 -7.37 -5.13
CA VAL A 270 -1.01 -8.86 -5.38
C VAL A 270 0.32 -9.47 -5.91
N ASN A 271 1.22 -8.71 -6.56
CA ASN A 271 2.42 -9.28 -7.18
C ASN A 271 3.63 -9.50 -6.26
N LYS A 272 3.69 -10.66 -5.57
CA LYS A 272 4.83 -11.62 -5.43
C LYS A 272 4.71 -12.46 -4.13
N SER A 273 5.09 -13.74 -4.02
CA SER A 273 5.33 -14.88 -4.95
C SER A 273 5.81 -16.08 -4.07
N LYS A 274 5.58 -17.39 -4.29
CA LYS A 274 4.91 -18.20 -5.34
C LYS A 274 4.40 -19.51 -4.67
N SER A 275 3.34 -20.15 -5.19
CA SER A 275 3.18 -21.62 -5.10
C SER A 275 2.22 -22.14 -6.19
N ILE A 276 2.63 -23.15 -6.96
CA ILE A 276 1.81 -23.75 -8.03
C ILE A 276 0.76 -24.74 -7.48
N GLU A 277 0.99 -25.27 -6.28
CA GLU A 277 0.19 -26.33 -5.66
C GLU A 277 -1.22 -25.84 -5.24
N GLY A 278 -1.33 -24.59 -4.78
CA GLY A 278 -2.60 -24.00 -4.37
C GLY A 278 -3.62 -23.89 -5.52
N LEU A 279 -3.16 -23.64 -6.76
CA LEU A 279 -4.04 -23.52 -7.93
C LEU A 279 -4.73 -24.86 -8.25
N ALA A 280 -4.01 -25.98 -8.12
CA ALA A 280 -4.59 -27.31 -8.31
C ALA A 280 -5.64 -27.62 -7.22
N ALA A 281 -5.38 -27.23 -5.97
CA ALA A 281 -6.33 -27.41 -4.87
C ALA A 281 -7.58 -26.53 -4.99
N ALA A 282 -7.45 -25.30 -5.53
CA ALA A 282 -8.58 -24.43 -5.83
C ALA A 282 -9.43 -24.98 -6.99
N ILE A 283 -8.78 -25.40 -8.08
CA ILE A 283 -9.45 -26.04 -9.24
C ILE A 283 -10.17 -27.33 -8.82
N ALA A 284 -9.62 -28.11 -7.88
CA ALA A 284 -10.28 -29.30 -7.34
C ALA A 284 -11.50 -28.98 -6.44
N GLN A 285 -11.61 -27.76 -5.90
CA GLN A 285 -12.73 -27.32 -5.05
C GLN A 285 -13.85 -26.62 -5.84
N LEU A 286 -13.55 -26.03 -7.01
CA LEU A 286 -14.54 -25.40 -7.88
C LEU A 286 -15.80 -26.25 -8.13
N PRO A 287 -15.76 -27.59 -8.36
CA PRO A 287 -16.96 -28.38 -8.60
C PRO A 287 -17.92 -28.38 -7.40
N ALA A 288 -17.39 -28.47 -6.18
CA ALA A 288 -18.19 -28.44 -4.95
C ALA A 288 -18.75 -27.04 -4.67
N LEU A 289 -17.99 -25.98 -4.99
CA LEU A 289 -18.43 -24.60 -4.85
C LEU A 289 -19.51 -24.24 -5.88
N LEU A 290 -19.36 -24.67 -7.14
CA LEU A 290 -20.38 -24.52 -8.19
C LEU A 290 -21.67 -25.27 -7.83
N ALA A 291 -21.59 -26.51 -7.33
CA ALA A 291 -22.76 -27.26 -6.88
C ALA A 291 -23.45 -26.63 -5.64
N LYS A 292 -22.71 -25.92 -4.81
CA LYS A 292 -23.22 -25.20 -3.63
C LYS A 292 -23.84 -23.84 -3.97
N ALA A 293 -23.26 -23.12 -4.94
CA ALA A 293 -23.75 -21.83 -5.42
C ALA A 293 -24.95 -21.98 -6.37
N MET A 294 -24.98 -23.08 -7.15
CA MET A 294 -26.05 -23.41 -8.09
C MET A 294 -26.55 -24.84 -7.86
N PRO A 295 -27.53 -25.06 -6.97
CA PRO A 295 -28.23 -26.34 -6.87
C PRO A 295 -29.13 -26.53 -8.11
N VAL A 296 -28.55 -27.01 -9.21
CA VAL A 296 -29.21 -27.12 -10.51
C VAL A 296 -30.37 -28.12 -10.47
N SER A 297 -31.58 -27.60 -10.70
CA SER A 297 -32.58 -28.31 -11.51
C SER A 297 -32.61 -27.71 -12.93
N THR A 298 -33.19 -28.41 -13.90
CA THR A 298 -33.21 -28.06 -15.34
C THR A 298 -31.82 -27.95 -15.98
N GLY A 299 -31.19 -29.11 -16.16
CA GLY A 299 -29.84 -29.21 -16.74
C GLY A 299 -29.74 -29.10 -18.26
N SER A 300 -28.48 -29.09 -18.71
CA SER A 300 -28.05 -29.73 -19.96
C SER A 300 -26.57 -30.17 -19.97
N LEU A 301 -25.89 -30.21 -18.81
CA LEU A 301 -24.53 -30.72 -18.57
C LEU A 301 -24.45 -31.26 -17.13
N SER A 302 -23.69 -32.33 -16.85
CA SER A 302 -23.37 -32.76 -15.48
C SER A 302 -22.28 -31.89 -14.85
N ALA A 303 -22.13 -31.96 -13.52
CA ALA A 303 -21.06 -31.27 -12.80
C ALA A 303 -19.66 -31.68 -13.32
N ASP A 304 -19.47 -32.94 -13.70
CA ASP A 304 -18.21 -33.45 -14.26
C ASP A 304 -17.93 -32.86 -15.65
N GLN A 305 -18.97 -32.73 -16.49
CA GLN A 305 -18.85 -32.12 -17.81
C GLN A 305 -18.56 -30.61 -17.72
N LEU A 306 -19.18 -29.92 -16.74
CA LEU A 306 -18.89 -28.52 -16.43
C LEU A 306 -17.43 -28.35 -15.95
N THR A 307 -16.98 -29.25 -15.07
CA THR A 307 -15.59 -29.31 -14.55
C THR A 307 -14.59 -29.53 -15.68
N ALA A 308 -14.88 -30.46 -16.59
CA ALA A 308 -14.03 -30.73 -17.76
C ALA A 308 -13.92 -29.51 -18.69
N ALA A 309 -15.01 -28.79 -18.93
CA ALA A 309 -15.02 -27.59 -19.76
C ALA A 309 -14.19 -26.44 -19.14
N VAL A 310 -14.36 -26.16 -17.85
CA VAL A 310 -13.56 -25.16 -17.11
C VAL A 310 -12.08 -25.55 -17.11
N ALA A 311 -11.77 -26.82 -16.80
CA ALA A 311 -10.41 -27.32 -16.80
C ALA A 311 -9.77 -27.40 -18.21
N ALA A 312 -10.55 -27.34 -19.28
CA ALA A 312 -10.03 -27.18 -20.65
C ALA A 312 -9.72 -25.70 -20.95
N GLY A 313 -10.65 -24.79 -20.67
CA GLY A 313 -10.46 -23.34 -20.88
C GLY A 313 -9.27 -22.76 -20.09
N VAL A 314 -9.09 -23.17 -18.83
CA VAL A 314 -7.95 -22.76 -18.00
C VAL A 314 -6.61 -23.26 -18.58
N ARG A 315 -6.56 -24.50 -19.10
CA ARG A 315 -5.34 -25.01 -19.78
C ARG A 315 -5.05 -24.23 -21.06
N GLN A 316 -6.04 -23.98 -21.90
CA GLN A 316 -5.89 -23.20 -23.12
C GLN A 316 -5.36 -21.76 -22.84
N ALA A 317 -5.80 -21.13 -21.74
CA ALA A 317 -5.27 -19.85 -21.30
C ALA A 317 -3.79 -19.94 -20.86
N LEU A 318 -3.42 -20.94 -20.05
CA LEU A 318 -2.05 -21.17 -19.60
C LEU A 318 -1.09 -21.49 -20.77
N ASP A 319 -1.54 -22.29 -21.73
CA ASP A 319 -0.78 -22.62 -22.94
C ASP A 319 -0.53 -21.34 -23.77
N GLY A 320 -1.55 -20.48 -23.94
CA GLY A 320 -1.42 -19.17 -24.61
C GLY A 320 -0.46 -18.20 -23.90
N MET A 321 -0.48 -18.17 -22.57
CA MET A 321 0.48 -17.39 -21.77
C MET A 321 1.92 -17.85 -22.03
N SER A 322 2.17 -19.17 -22.05
CA SER A 322 3.52 -19.72 -22.30
C SER A 322 4.10 -19.32 -23.66
N GLN A 323 3.26 -19.27 -24.70
CA GLN A 323 3.69 -18.84 -26.04
C GLN A 323 4.01 -17.34 -26.10
N THR A 324 3.29 -16.52 -25.32
CA THR A 324 3.50 -15.07 -25.27
C THR A 324 4.85 -14.72 -24.63
N THR A 325 5.28 -15.47 -23.60
CA THR A 325 6.62 -15.29 -23.00
C THR A 325 7.74 -15.59 -23.99
N VAL A 326 7.63 -16.67 -24.78
CA VAL A 326 8.65 -17.10 -25.76
C VAL A 326 8.83 -16.10 -26.92
N LEU A 327 7.81 -15.27 -27.22
CA LEU A 327 7.90 -14.25 -28.26
C LEU A 327 8.69 -13.01 -27.81
N HIS A 328 8.68 -12.66 -26.52
CA HIS A 328 9.43 -11.51 -26.01
C HIS A 328 10.95 -11.75 -25.98
N ASP A 329 11.41 -12.92 -25.52
CA ASP A 329 12.85 -13.24 -25.48
C ASP A 329 13.50 -13.24 -26.88
N LYS A 330 12.76 -13.65 -27.92
CA LYS A 330 13.27 -13.65 -29.31
C LYS A 330 13.36 -12.27 -29.96
N ALA A 331 12.68 -11.25 -29.42
CA ALA A 331 12.74 -9.88 -29.93
C ALA A 331 13.90 -9.06 -29.32
N ALA A 332 14.60 -9.61 -28.31
CA ALA A 332 15.69 -8.94 -27.61
C ALA A 332 17.11 -9.37 -28.08
N SER A 333 17.21 -10.23 -29.11
CA SER A 333 18.47 -10.84 -29.54
C SER A 333 18.67 -10.85 -31.08
N SER A 334 18.21 -9.80 -31.78
CA SER A 334 18.36 -9.61 -33.23
C SER A 334 18.48 -8.14 -33.60
#